data_AF-A0A535HE95-F1
#
_entry.id   AF-A0A535HE95-F1
#
_cell.length_a   1.000
_cell.length_b   1.000
_cell.length_c   1.000
_cell.angle_alpha   90.00
_cell.angle_beta   90.00
_cell.angle_gamma   90.00
#
_symmetry.space_group_name_H-M   'P 1'
#
loop_
_entity.id
_entity.type
_entity.pdbx_description
1 polymer ?
#
loop_
_entity_poly.entity_id
_entity_poly.type
_entity_poly.pdbx_seq_one_letter_code
_entity_poly.pdbx_strand_id
1 'polypeptide(L)'
;MTLRRVLEPLRHRDFRLLWTGQTISAFGNFIHGVALPFQILALGGGALELGIWGAAFSVSTLVFVLLGGAIADRLPRRGVILASDFASGLAIAAIAGLSGSGLL
;
A
#
# COMPACT_ATOMS: atom_id res chain seq x y z
N MET A 1 9.52 8.09 29.15
CA MET A 1 9.55 6.73 28.56
C MET A 1 10.95 6.46 28.04
N THR A 2 11.67 5.49 28.58
CA THR A 2 13.04 5.17 28.15
C THR A 2 13.02 4.48 26.78
N LEU A 3 13.88 4.93 25.84
CA LEU A 3 14.05 4.37 24.49
C LEU A 3 14.11 2.84 24.44
N ARG A 4 14.68 2.24 25.50
CA ARG A 4 14.81 0.79 25.66
C ARG A 4 13.48 0.05 25.72
N ARG A 5 12.41 0.65 26.27
CA ARG A 5 11.07 0.04 26.32
C ARG A 5 10.33 0.13 24.98
N VAL A 6 10.64 1.13 24.16
CA VAL A 6 10.02 1.30 22.82
C VAL A 6 10.51 0.23 21.84
N LEU A 7 11.77 -0.22 21.98
CA LEU A 7 12.38 -1.24 21.11
C LEU A 7 12.13 -2.67 21.60
N GLU A 8 11.53 -2.85 22.78
CA GLU A 8 11.28 -4.16 23.38
C GLU A 8 10.43 -5.09 22.50
N PRO A 9 9.36 -4.61 21.82
CA PRO A 9 8.57 -5.44 20.90
C PRO A 9 9.37 -5.99 19.71
N LEU A 10 10.41 -5.28 19.24
CA LEU A 10 11.26 -5.70 18.10
C LEU A 10 12.12 -6.93 18.41
N ARG A 11 12.20 -7.34 19.68
CA ARG A 11 12.86 -8.58 20.07
C ARG A 11 12.08 -9.81 19.60
N HIS A 12 10.75 -9.71 19.49
CA HIS A 12 9.90 -10.78 18.97
C HIS A 12 9.99 -10.86 17.44
N ARG A 13 10.34 -12.04 16.92
CA ARG A 13 10.56 -12.25 15.48
C ARG A 13 9.35 -11.85 14.64
N ASP A 14 8.15 -12.27 15.05
CA ASP A 14 6.92 -12.00 14.28
C ASP A 14 6.58 -10.51 14.26
N PHE A 15 6.74 -9.82 15.39
CA PHE A 15 6.55 -8.37 15.45
C PHE A 15 7.60 -7.65 14.60
N ARG A 16 8.87 -8.08 14.64
CA ARG A 16 9.93 -7.49 13.83
C ARG A 16 9.64 -7.63 12.33
N LEU A 17 9.22 -8.81 11.88
CA LEU A 17 8.84 -9.03 10.49
C LEU A 17 7.66 -8.17 10.05
N LEU A 18 6.62 -8.10 10.88
CA LEU A 18 5.47 -7.23 10.64
C LEU A 18 5.89 -5.76 10.57
N TRP A 19 6.68 -5.30 11.54
CA TRP A 19 7.14 -3.92 11.61
C TRP A 19 7.97 -3.53 10.39
N THR A 20 8.94 -4.35 9.98
CA THR A 20 9.76 -4.08 8.81
C THR A 20 8.93 -4.12 7.52
N GLY A 21 8.05 -5.11 7.37
CA GLY A 21 7.18 -5.23 6.20
C GLY A 21 6.25 -4.03 6.07
N GLN A 22 5.55 -3.69 7.15
CA GLN A 22 4.62 -2.55 7.16
C GLN A 22 5.33 -1.21 6.98
N THR A 23 6.55 -1.05 7.51
CA THR A 23 7.34 0.16 7.28
C THR A 23 7.71 0.31 5.81
N ILE A 24 8.18 -0.75 5.16
CA ILE A 24 8.52 -0.75 3.73
C ILE A 24 7.27 -0.49 2.89
N SER A 25 6.17 -1.18 3.17
CA SER A 25 4.91 -0.99 2.46
C SER A 25 4.36 0.43 2.62
N ALA A 26 4.39 0.99 3.83
CA ALA A 26 3.96 2.36 4.08
C ALA A 26 4.83 3.37 3.32
N PHE A 27 6.14 3.18 3.31
CA PHE A 27 7.06 4.01 2.54
C PHE A 27 6.76 3.94 1.04
N GLY A 28 6.53 2.74 0.50
CA GLY A 28 6.09 2.55 -0.89
C GLY A 28 4.77 3.26 -1.19
N ASN A 29 3.80 3.19 -0.29
CA ASN A 29 2.51 3.88 -0.45
C ASN A 29 2.68 5.41 -0.51
N PHE A 30 3.59 5.99 0.28
CA PHE A 30 3.90 7.42 0.20
C PHE A 30 4.50 7.79 -1.16
N ILE A 31 5.44 7.00 -1.66
CA ILE A 31 6.02 7.22 -2.99
C ILE A 31 4.93 7.14 -4.06
N HIS A 32 4.08 6.11 -4.02
CA HIS A 32 2.99 5.92 -4.97
C HIS A 32 1.95 7.06 -4.94
N GLY A 33 1.62 7.56 -3.75
CA GLY A 33 0.71 8.69 -3.59
C GLY A 33 1.20 9.98 -4.25
N VAL A 34 2.50 10.10 -4.49
CA VAL A 34 3.10 11.22 -5.24
C VAL A 34 3.34 10.84 -6.70
N ALA A 35 3.94 9.68 -6.96
CA ALA A 35 4.34 9.26 -8.29
C ALA A 35 3.16 9.14 -9.26
N LEU A 36 2.02 8.58 -8.83
CA LEU A 36 0.87 8.38 -9.72
C LEU A 36 0.26 9.71 -10.21
N PRO A 37 -0.01 10.72 -9.35
CA PRO A 37 -0.40 12.05 -9.82
C PRO A 37 0.58 12.66 -10.82
N PHE A 38 1.89 12.59 -10.57
CA PHE A 38 2.90 13.10 -11.51
C PHE A 38 2.92 12.31 -12.82
N GLN A 39 2.71 11.00 -12.78
CA GLN A 39 2.60 10.17 -13.98
C GLN A 39 1.39 10.57 -14.83
N ILE A 40 0.23 10.81 -14.19
CA ILE A 40 -0.98 11.27 -14.89
C ILE A 40 -0.70 12.59 -15.62
N LEU A 41 -0.02 13.53 -14.96
CA LEU A 41 0.38 14.80 -15.58
C LEU A 41 1.39 14.60 -16.72
N ALA A 42 2.37 13.71 -16.55
CA ALA A 42 3.36 13.39 -17.58
C ALA A 42 2.73 12.77 -18.84
N LEU A 43 1.64 12.02 -18.68
CA LEU A 43 0.84 11.45 -19.77
C LEU A 43 -0.12 12.47 -20.42
N GLY A 44 -0.07 13.74 -20.02
CA GLY A 44 -0.92 14.81 -20.57
C GLY A 44 -2.29 14.92 -19.89
N GLY A 45 -2.52 14.23 -18.78
CA GLY A 45 -3.70 14.42 -17.93
C GLY A 45 -3.70 15.77 -17.23
N GLY A 46 -4.86 16.19 -16.75
CA GLY A 46 -5.08 17.45 -16.04
C GLY A 46 -5.87 17.28 -14.75
N ALA A 47 -6.55 18.35 -14.34
CA ALA A 47 -7.27 18.39 -13.07
C ALA A 47 -8.42 17.38 -12.98
N LEU A 48 -9.08 17.08 -14.12
CA LEU A 48 -10.17 16.11 -14.16
C LEU A 48 -9.67 14.69 -13.91
N GLU A 49 -8.58 14.28 -14.57
CA GLU A 49 -7.96 12.96 -14.45
C GLU A 49 -7.41 12.73 -13.05
N LEU A 50 -6.79 13.77 -12.46
CA LEU A 50 -6.37 13.74 -11.05
C LEU A 50 -7.56 13.62 -10.10
N GLY A 51 -8.67 14.31 -10.38
CA GLY A 51 -9.91 14.20 -9.63
C GLY A 51 -10.51 12.79 -9.70
N ILE A 52 -10.53 12.18 -10.89
CA ILE A 52 -11.00 10.80 -11.11
C ILE A 52 -10.10 9.82 -10.35
N TRP A 53 -8.78 9.97 -10.43
CA TRP A 53 -7.83 9.15 -9.66
C TRP A 53 -8.08 9.26 -8.16
N GLY A 54 -8.23 10.47 -7.63
CA GLY A 54 -8.48 10.70 -6.21
C GLY A 54 -9.83 10.12 -5.75
N ALA A 55 -10.87 10.25 -6.57
CA ALA A 55 -12.18 9.65 -6.30
C ALA A 55 -12.10 8.12 -6.32
N ALA A 56 -11.46 7.52 -7.33
CA ALA A 56 -11.27 6.08 -7.43
C ALA A 56 -10.46 5.53 -6.24
N PHE A 57 -9.39 6.24 -5.83
CA PHE A 57 -8.60 5.89 -4.66
C PHE A 57 -9.44 5.91 -3.37
N SER A 58 -10.26 6.95 -3.19
CA SER A 58 -11.11 7.11 -2.00
C SER A 58 -12.20 6.04 -1.93
N VAL A 59 -12.90 5.79 -3.05
CA VAL A 59 -13.94 4.76 -3.14
C VAL A 59 -13.34 3.37 -2.90
N SER A 60 -12.21 3.08 -3.53
CA SER A 60 -11.52 1.80 -3.34
C SER A 60 -11.10 1.61 -1.88
N THR A 61 -10.53 2.65 -1.26
CA THR A 61 -10.16 2.61 0.17
C THR A 61 -11.37 2.31 1.04
N LEU A 62 -12.49 3.00 0.83
CA LEU A 62 -13.71 2.79 1.60
C LEU A 62 -14.21 1.34 1.47
N VAL A 63 -14.28 0.82 0.24
CA VAL A 63 -14.73 -0.55 -0.05
C VAL A 63 -13.80 -1.57 0.60
N PHE A 64 -12.48 -1.44 0.42
CA PHE A 64 -11.51 -2.41 0.92
C PHE A 64 -11.29 -2.32 2.43
N VAL A 65 -11.51 -1.17 3.08
CA VAL A 65 -11.50 -1.08 4.55
C VAL A 65 -12.66 -1.88 5.14
N LEU A 66 -13.87 -1.73 4.59
CA LEU A 66 -15.04 -2.46 5.06
C LEU A 66 -14.94 -3.97 4.79
N LEU A 67 -14.59 -4.35 3.55
CA LEU A 67 -14.44 -5.75 3.18
C LEU A 67 -13.24 -6.39 3.89
N GLY A 68 -12.12 -5.68 3.95
CA GLY A 68 -10.89 -6.14 4.60
C GLY A 68 -11.08 -6.41 6.09
N GLY A 69 -11.82 -5.55 6.79
CA GLY A 69 -12.19 -5.77 8.20
C GLY A 69 -13.01 -7.04 8.39
N ALA A 70 -14.10 -7.18 7.61
CA ALA A 70 -14.96 -8.37 7.70
C ALA A 70 -14.22 -9.68 7.36
N ILE A 71 -13.28 -9.64 6.40
CA ILE A 71 -12.44 -10.78 6.04
C ILE A 71 -11.42 -11.08 7.15
N ALA A 72 -10.78 -10.05 7.71
CA ALA A 72 -9.78 -10.19 8.76
C ALA A 72 -10.36 -10.78 10.05
N ASP A 73 -11.64 -10.56 10.31
CA ASP A 73 -12.33 -11.12 11.47
C ASP A 73 -12.65 -12.61 11.32
N ARG A 74 -12.77 -13.12 10.08
CA ARG A 74 -13.21 -14.50 9.79
C ARG A 74 -12.07 -15.44 9.39
N LEU A 75 -10.96 -14.90 8.90
CA LEU A 75 -9.83 -15.66 8.39
C LEU A 75 -8.60 -15.57 9.31
N PRO A 76 -7.65 -16.51 9.20
CA PRO A 76 -6.40 -16.43 9.94
C PRO A 76 -5.64 -15.15 9.57
N ARG A 77 -5.50 -14.24 10.56
CA ARG A 77 -4.91 -12.89 10.41
C ARG A 77 -3.58 -12.87 9.64
N ARG A 78 -2.69 -13.84 9.91
CA ARG A 78 -1.39 -13.94 9.23
C ARG A 78 -1.55 -14.19 7.72
N GLY A 79 -2.49 -15.03 7.33
CA GLY A 79 -2.76 -15.32 5.91
C GLY A 79 -3.32 -14.10 5.19
N VAL A 80 -4.24 -13.38 5.84
CA VAL A 80 -4.83 -12.15 5.27
C VAL A 80 -3.75 -11.09 5.02
N ILE A 81 -2.87 -10.84 6.01
CA ILE A 81 -1.76 -9.88 5.89
C ILE A 81 -0.82 -10.26 4.74
N LEU A 82 -0.39 -11.53 4.67
CA LEU A 82 0.52 -11.98 3.61
C LEU A 82 -0.11 -11.89 2.23
N ALA A 83 -1.38 -12.28 2.09
CA ALA A 83 -2.10 -12.22 0.83
C ALA A 83 -2.30 -10.77 0.36
N SER A 84 -2.67 -9.86 1.26
CA SER A 84 -2.84 -8.44 0.92
C SER A 84 -1.53 -7.77 0.54
N ASP A 85 -0.46 -8.01 1.31
CA ASP A 85 0.86 -7.44 1.02
C ASP A 85 1.42 -7.98 -0.31
N PHE A 86 1.22 -9.27 -0.60
CA PHE A 86 1.64 -9.87 -1.86
C PHE A 86 0.85 -9.34 -3.06
N ALA A 87 -0.48 -9.24 -2.94
CA ALA A 87 -1.32 -8.68 -3.99
C ALA A 87 -0.98 -7.20 -4.27
N SER A 88 -0.74 -6.42 -3.22
CA SER A 88 -0.27 -5.03 -3.35
C SER A 88 1.07 -4.98 -4.06
N GLY A 89 2.06 -5.76 -3.62
CA GLY A 89 3.38 -5.82 -4.25
C GLY A 89 3.32 -6.19 -5.74
N LEU A 90 2.47 -7.15 -6.12
CA LEU A 90 2.26 -7.50 -7.52
C LEU A 90 1.63 -6.37 -8.33
N ALA A 91 0.62 -5.68 -7.80
CA ALA A 91 -0.02 -4.57 -8.48
C ALA A 91 0.98 -3.42 -8.71
N ILE A 92 1.78 -3.10 -7.69
CA ILE A 92 2.84 -2.08 -7.79
C ILE A 92 3.91 -2.50 -8.81
N ALA A 93 4.37 -3.74 -8.77
CA ALA A 93 5.36 -4.26 -9.72
C ALA A 93 4.84 -4.24 -11.17
N ALA A 94 3.55 -4.53 -11.37
CA ALA A 94 2.92 -4.44 -12.68
C ALA A 94 2.91 -3.00 -13.21
N ILE A 95 2.48 -2.03 -12.37
CA ILE A 95 2.48 -0.61 -12.73
C ILE A 95 3.90 -0.13 -13.06
N ALA A 96 4.88 -0.47 -12.21
CA ALA A 96 6.27 -0.11 -12.41
C ALA A 96 6.85 -0.71 -13.70
N GLY A 97 6.53 -1.97 -13.99
CA GLY A 97 6.94 -2.64 -15.23
C GLY A 97 6.34 -2.00 -16.47
N LEU A 98 5.05 -1.64 -16.42
CA LEU A 98 4.37 -0.96 -17.53
C LEU A 98 4.95 0.44 -17.76
N SER A 99 5.17 1.20 -16.70
CA SER A 99 5.79 2.53 -16.78
C SER A 99 7.23 2.48 -17.31
N GLY A 100 8.03 1.51 -16.87
CA GLY A 100 9.39 1.30 -17.37
C GLY A 100 9.45 0.87 -18.84
N SER A 101 8.39 0.23 -19.36
CA SER A 101 8.29 -0.16 -20.77
C SER A 101 7.84 0.96 -21.71
N GLY A 102 7.40 2.11 -21.17
CA GLY A 102 6.86 3.23 -21.94
C GLY A 102 5.45 3.00 -22.49
N LEU A 103 4.75 1.95 -22.03
CA LEU A 103 3.33 1.72 -22.33
C LEU A 103 2.39 2.58 -21.48
N LEU A 104 2.92 3.12 -20.37
CA LEU A 104 2.33 4.08 -19.44
C LEU A 104 3.39 5.09 -19.03
#